data_AF-A0A1D8PP09-F1
#
_entry.id   AF-A0A1D8PP09-F1
#
_cell.length_a   1.000
_cell.length_b   1.000
_cell.length_c   1.000
_cell.angle_alpha   90.00
_cell.angle_beta   90.00
_cell.angle_gamma   90.00
#
_symmetry.space_group_name_H-M   'P 1'
#
loop_
_entity.id
_entity.type
_entity.pdbx_description
1 polymer ?
#
loop_
_entity_poly.entity_id
_entity_poly.type
_entity_poly.pdbx_seq_one_letter_code
_entity_poly.pdbx_strand_id
1 'polypeptide(L)'
;MTSSFQTVHEFSGLPWWALIPLTTFTLRSVWTLPLAILQRKRIQKQSQLRPLVSAMNPILKLNLARRVQQAKKKLENNSNTKEDITSIQASSTLSNMKYEQILLLSAKEARKRQKELFAKNGVQLWKNFILPAFQVPLWIMMSITMRDLSGWSSWDNTHNKALDPSLYEEGILWFQDLSIADPMHVFPVILGITALCNIEWTLKTLELSRLTKKLKFRPTLTDAFGNLTKMSIVFMMAISLHAPAALTIYWISSQLYSLLQNVMMDLMLPISFTPKKRINYAKIKNDNAVNVIN
;
A
#
# COMPACT_ATOMS: atom_id res chain seq x y z
N MET A 1 14.54 -11.03 20.99
CA MET A 1 14.62 -9.59 20.66
C MET A 1 14.53 -8.73 21.91
N THR A 2 13.69 -9.07 22.90
CA THR A 2 13.56 -8.36 24.18
C THR A 2 14.91 -8.11 24.88
N SER A 3 15.75 -9.13 25.05
CA SER A 3 17.08 -8.97 25.69
C SER A 3 17.98 -7.98 24.94
N SER A 4 17.92 -7.97 23.60
CA SER A 4 18.69 -7.01 22.80
C SER A 4 18.22 -5.58 23.01
N PHE A 5 16.92 -5.36 23.23
CA PHE A 5 16.37 -4.05 23.56
C PHE A 5 16.83 -3.57 24.94
N GLN A 6 16.84 -4.47 25.94
CA GLN A 6 17.34 -4.17 27.28
C GLN A 6 18.83 -3.81 27.25
N THR A 7 19.66 -4.56 26.52
CA THR A 7 21.08 -4.22 26.36
C THR A 7 21.29 -2.87 25.67
N VAL A 8 20.49 -2.54 24.66
CA VAL A 8 20.55 -1.23 24.00
C VAL A 8 20.10 -0.12 24.94
N HIS A 9 19.10 -0.37 25.77
CA HIS A 9 18.63 0.56 26.80
C HIS A 9 19.74 0.87 27.80
N GLU A 10 20.33 -0.16 28.42
CA GLU A 10 21.45 -0.05 29.35
C GLU A 10 22.66 0.67 28.74
N PHE A 11 22.99 0.37 27.48
CA PHE A 11 24.12 1.00 26.79
C PHE A 11 23.86 2.46 26.41
N SER A 12 22.64 2.79 25.99
CA SER A 12 22.30 4.14 25.54
C SER A 12 21.99 5.11 26.68
N GLY A 13 21.54 4.60 27.84
CA GLY A 13 21.09 5.41 28.98
C GLY A 13 19.89 6.31 28.65
N LEU A 14 19.19 6.05 27.53
CA LEU A 14 18.03 6.82 27.11
C LEU A 14 16.77 6.24 27.72
N PRO A 15 15.85 7.07 28.24
CA PRO A 15 14.61 6.56 28.80
C PRO A 15 13.77 5.85 27.74
N TRP A 16 13.00 4.84 28.14
CA TRP A 16 12.18 4.02 27.24
C TRP A 16 11.27 4.83 26.31
N TRP A 17 10.66 5.93 26.79
CA TRP A 17 9.78 6.77 25.95
C TRP A 17 10.51 7.36 24.72
N ALA A 18 11.81 7.61 24.81
CA ALA A 18 12.64 8.13 23.73
C ALA A 18 13.31 7.00 22.92
N LEU A 19 13.72 5.93 23.59
CA LEU A 19 14.38 4.80 22.97
C LEU A 19 13.46 4.06 21.99
N ILE A 20 12.18 3.87 22.31
CA ILE A 20 11.22 3.16 21.46
C ILE A 20 11.03 3.85 20.10
N PRO A 21 10.73 5.17 20.02
CA PRO A 21 10.71 5.89 18.74
C PRO A 21 12.06 5.85 18.01
N LEU A 22 13.17 6.08 18.72
CA LEU A 22 14.49 6.14 18.10
C LEU A 22 14.91 4.80 17.46
N THR A 23 14.72 3.69 18.19
CA THR A 23 14.96 2.33 17.68
C THR A 23 14.06 2.01 16.49
N THR A 24 12.80 2.46 16.53
CA THR A 24 11.88 2.33 15.39
C THR A 24 12.42 3.06 14.17
N PHE A 25 12.75 4.35 14.29
CA PHE A 25 13.25 5.16 13.18
C PHE A 25 14.56 4.62 12.61
N THR A 26 15.50 4.21 13.46
CA THR A 26 16.79 3.64 13.04
C THR A 26 16.60 2.32 12.31
N LEU A 27 15.85 1.36 12.87
CA LEU A 27 15.62 0.06 12.25
C LEU A 27 14.89 0.22 10.92
N ARG A 28 13.87 1.10 10.86
CA ARG A 28 13.17 1.37 9.60
C ARG A 28 14.04 2.09 8.57
N SER A 29 14.91 3.00 9.00
CA SER A 29 15.84 3.71 8.09
C SER A 29 16.90 2.77 7.51
N VAL A 30 17.46 1.86 8.31
CA VAL A 30 18.49 0.93 7.86
C VAL A 30 17.90 -0.16 6.97
N TRP A 31 16.80 -0.79 7.37
CA TRP A 31 16.27 -1.96 6.68
C TRP A 31 15.21 -1.63 5.63
N THR A 32 14.25 -0.75 5.98
CA THR A 32 13.03 -0.59 5.17
C THR A 32 13.16 0.53 4.15
N LEU A 33 13.93 1.58 4.44
CA LEU A 33 14.09 2.72 3.54
C LEU A 33 14.77 2.37 2.21
N PRO A 34 15.89 1.62 2.16
CA PRO A 34 16.52 1.27 0.89
C PRO A 34 15.60 0.41 0.02
N LEU A 35 14.90 -0.55 0.64
CA LEU A 35 13.90 -1.38 -0.04
C LEU A 35 12.73 -0.54 -0.57
N ALA A 36 12.27 0.43 0.21
CA ALA A 36 11.21 1.35 -0.21
C ALA A 36 11.64 2.21 -1.42
N ILE A 37 12.90 2.69 -1.45
CA ILE A 37 13.45 3.44 -2.58
C ILE A 37 13.48 2.57 -3.85
N LEU A 38 13.96 1.33 -3.76
CA LEU A 38 13.98 0.39 -4.88
C LEU A 38 12.58 0.05 -5.37
N GLN A 39 11.64 -0.19 -4.45
CA GLN A 39 10.24 -0.45 -4.77
C GLN A 39 9.62 0.77 -5.48
N ARG A 40 9.91 1.99 -5.02
CA ARG A 40 9.41 3.23 -5.62
C ARG A 40 9.90 3.44 -7.04
N LYS A 41 11.21 3.29 -7.28
CA LYS A 41 11.79 3.38 -8.64
C LYS A 41 11.16 2.36 -9.59
N ARG A 42 10.88 1.15 -9.09
CA ARG A 42 10.15 0.11 -9.84
C ARG A 42 8.72 0.54 -10.16
N ILE A 43 7.98 1.10 -9.19
CA ILE A 43 6.62 1.60 -9.40
C ILE A 43 6.60 2.76 -10.41
N GLN A 44 7.57 3.67 -10.37
CA GLN A 44 7.72 4.72 -11.39
C GLN A 44 7.86 4.13 -12.79
N LYS A 45 8.74 3.15 -12.97
CA LYS A 45 8.91 2.48 -14.27
C LYS A 45 7.68 1.69 -14.70
N GLN A 46 6.95 1.05 -13.77
CA GLN A 46 5.64 0.47 -14.07
C GLN A 46 4.62 1.53 -14.50
N SER A 47 4.62 2.69 -13.84
CA SER A 47 3.75 3.83 -14.16
C SER A 47 4.03 4.36 -15.58
N GLN A 48 5.30 4.43 -16.00
CA GLN A 48 5.69 4.81 -17.36
C GLN A 48 5.22 3.81 -18.43
N LEU A 49 5.10 2.52 -18.09
CA LEU A 49 4.62 1.48 -19.02
C LEU A 49 3.08 1.35 -19.02
N ARG A 50 2.38 1.90 -18.02
CA ARG A 50 0.91 1.83 -17.95
C ARG A 50 0.18 2.43 -19.16
N PRO A 51 0.60 3.56 -19.76
CA PRO A 51 -0.01 4.10 -20.97
C PRO A 51 -0.01 3.09 -22.12
N LEU A 52 1.11 2.40 -22.34
CA LEU A 52 1.22 1.36 -23.37
C LEU A 52 0.21 0.24 -23.12
N VAL A 53 0.14 -0.27 -21.88
CA VAL A 53 -0.84 -1.31 -21.52
C VAL A 53 -2.28 -0.82 -21.69
N SER A 54 -2.56 0.44 -21.36
CA SER A 54 -3.90 1.01 -21.52
C SER A 54 -4.33 1.12 -22.99
N ALA A 55 -3.39 1.47 -23.88
CA ALA A 55 -3.61 1.57 -25.32
C ALA A 55 -3.82 0.21 -26.00
N MET A 56 -3.29 -0.87 -25.42
CA MET A 56 -3.47 -2.23 -25.95
C MET A 56 -4.90 -2.75 -25.84
N ASN A 57 -5.66 -2.31 -24.83
CA ASN A 57 -7.03 -2.78 -24.60
C ASN A 57 -7.98 -2.58 -25.82
N PRO A 58 -8.13 -1.37 -26.39
CA PRO A 58 -8.99 -1.17 -27.56
C PRO A 58 -8.48 -1.92 -28.80
N ILE A 59 -7.16 -1.96 -29.00
CA ILE A 59 -6.54 -2.65 -30.15
C ILE A 59 -6.83 -4.15 -30.11
N LEU A 60 -6.68 -4.79 -28.95
CA LEU A 60 -6.95 -6.21 -28.76
C LEU A 60 -8.43 -6.55 -28.95
N LYS A 61 -9.33 -5.71 -28.41
CA LYS A 61 -10.78 -5.87 -28.63
C LYS A 61 -11.13 -5.80 -30.11
N LEU A 62 -10.61 -4.80 -30.81
CA LEU A 62 -10.85 -4.60 -32.24
C LEU A 62 -10.31 -5.78 -33.06
N ASN A 63 -9.07 -6.21 -32.80
CA ASN A 63 -8.46 -7.33 -33.53
C ASN A 63 -9.20 -8.65 -33.31
N LEU A 64 -9.67 -8.93 -32.09
CA LEU A 64 -10.46 -10.13 -31.82
C LEU A 64 -11.84 -10.05 -32.47
N ALA A 65 -12.53 -8.92 -32.39
CA ALA A 65 -13.81 -8.72 -33.08
C ALA A 65 -13.66 -8.89 -34.60
N ARG A 66 -12.60 -8.35 -35.20
CA ARG A 66 -12.28 -8.53 -36.62
C ARG A 66 -12.06 -10.00 -36.99
N ARG A 67 -11.35 -10.77 -36.15
CA ARG A 67 -11.15 -12.21 -36.36
C ARG A 67 -12.45 -13.01 -36.30
N VAL A 68 -13.33 -12.68 -35.36
CA VAL A 68 -14.67 -13.30 -35.26
C VAL A 68 -15.49 -13.03 -36.52
N GLN A 69 -15.48 -11.78 -37.01
CA GLN A 69 -16.16 -11.43 -38.27
C GLN A 69 -15.57 -12.15 -39.49
N GLN A 70 -14.24 -12.28 -39.56
CA GLN A 70 -13.59 -13.02 -40.63
C GLN A 70 -13.93 -14.52 -40.58
N ALA A 71 -13.97 -15.12 -39.39
CA ALA A 71 -14.38 -16.51 -39.21
C ALA A 71 -15.83 -16.73 -39.65
N LYS A 72 -16.74 -15.79 -39.31
CA LYS A 72 -18.13 -15.83 -39.76
C LYS A 72 -18.24 -15.80 -41.30
N LYS A 73 -17.53 -14.87 -41.95
CA LYS A 73 -17.49 -14.78 -43.43
C LYS A 73 -16.92 -16.04 -44.08
N LYS A 74 -15.87 -16.64 -43.49
CA LYS A 74 -15.28 -17.89 -43.99
C LYS A 74 -16.26 -19.06 -43.91
N LEU A 75 -17.03 -19.18 -42.83
CA LEU A 75 -18.05 -20.23 -42.70
C LEU A 75 -19.20 -20.06 -43.71
N GLU A 76 -19.63 -18.81 -43.94
CA GLU A 76 -20.62 -18.49 -44.97
C GLU A 76 -20.11 -18.91 -46.37
N ASN A 77 -18.85 -18.60 -46.69
CA ASN A 77 -18.26 -18.97 -47.99
C ASN A 77 -17.93 -20.48 -48.12
N ASN A 78 -17.45 -21.12 -47.05
CA ASN A 78 -17.00 -22.53 -47.06
C ASN A 78 -18.14 -23.54 -46.91
N SER A 79 -19.39 -23.10 -46.73
CA SER A 79 -20.56 -23.99 -46.78
C SER A 79 -20.62 -24.84 -48.07
N ASN A 80 -19.85 -24.48 -49.11
CA ASN A 80 -19.76 -25.22 -50.38
C ASN A 80 -18.46 -26.04 -50.59
N THR A 81 -17.47 -26.02 -49.69
CA THR A 81 -16.15 -26.66 -49.93
C THR A 81 -15.73 -27.59 -48.77
N LYS A 82 -15.30 -28.81 -49.10
CA LYS A 82 -14.80 -29.84 -48.16
C LYS A 82 -13.39 -29.47 -47.64
N GLU A 83 -13.32 -28.56 -46.66
CA GLU A 83 -12.10 -28.35 -45.87
C GLU A 83 -11.99 -29.33 -44.69
N ASP A 84 -10.81 -29.42 -44.07
CA ASP A 84 -10.52 -30.26 -42.91
C ASP A 84 -11.47 -30.01 -41.73
N ILE A 85 -11.95 -31.08 -41.09
CA ILE A 85 -12.92 -31.04 -39.97
C ILE A 85 -12.45 -30.09 -38.84
N THR A 86 -11.14 -30.03 -38.58
CA THR A 86 -10.55 -29.22 -37.50
C THR A 86 -10.57 -27.71 -37.78
N SER A 87 -10.34 -27.27 -39.02
CA SER A 87 -10.35 -25.85 -39.39
C SER A 87 -11.77 -25.28 -39.36
N ILE A 88 -12.75 -26.11 -39.75
CA ILE A 88 -14.19 -25.80 -39.68
C ILE A 88 -14.61 -25.66 -38.21
N GLN A 89 -14.24 -26.61 -37.34
CA GLN A 89 -14.58 -26.55 -35.91
C GLN A 89 -13.92 -25.36 -35.20
N ALA A 90 -12.67 -25.02 -35.51
CA ALA A 90 -12.01 -23.84 -34.95
C ALA A 90 -12.67 -22.53 -35.42
N SER A 91 -13.07 -22.46 -36.69
CA SER A 91 -13.77 -21.30 -37.25
C SER A 91 -15.17 -21.15 -36.66
N SER A 92 -15.91 -22.25 -36.47
CA SER A 92 -17.26 -22.26 -35.89
C SER A 92 -17.27 -21.87 -34.41
N THR A 93 -16.31 -22.36 -33.62
CA THR A 93 -16.16 -21.94 -32.22
C THR A 93 -15.80 -20.46 -32.09
N LEU A 94 -14.97 -19.94 -33.01
CA LEU A 94 -14.62 -18.53 -33.03
C LEU A 94 -15.78 -17.65 -33.52
N SER A 95 -16.55 -18.06 -34.52
CA SER A 95 -17.70 -17.31 -35.03
C SER A 95 -18.84 -17.24 -34.02
N ASN A 96 -19.03 -18.30 -33.24
CA ASN A 96 -20.08 -18.41 -32.22
C ASN A 96 -19.69 -17.75 -30.89
N MET A 97 -18.52 -17.11 -30.84
CA MET A 97 -18.03 -16.46 -29.63
C MET A 97 -18.90 -15.23 -29.27
N LYS A 98 -19.50 -15.25 -28.08
CA LYS A 98 -20.30 -14.14 -27.57
C LYS A 98 -19.42 -12.90 -27.35
N TYR A 99 -19.99 -11.70 -27.48
CA TYR A 99 -19.31 -10.42 -27.20
C TYR A 99 -18.62 -10.38 -25.82
N GLU A 100 -19.25 -10.95 -24.79
CA GLU A 100 -18.68 -11.06 -23.44
C GLU A 100 -17.41 -11.92 -23.41
N GLN A 101 -17.37 -13.02 -24.18
CA GLN A 101 -16.19 -13.88 -24.29
C GLN A 101 -15.06 -13.14 -25.02
N ILE A 102 -15.38 -12.38 -26.08
CA ILE A 102 -14.40 -11.52 -26.76
C ILE A 102 -13.80 -10.50 -25.78
N LEU A 103 -14.63 -9.85 -24.96
CA LEU A 103 -14.16 -8.94 -23.93
C LEU A 103 -13.27 -9.64 -22.89
N LEU A 104 -13.68 -10.79 -22.39
CA LEU A 104 -12.91 -11.56 -21.41
C LEU A 104 -11.55 -12.00 -21.96
N LEU A 105 -11.50 -12.53 -23.20
CA LEU A 105 -10.27 -12.94 -23.86
C LEU A 105 -9.37 -11.74 -24.14
N SER A 106 -9.91 -10.62 -24.61
CA SER A 106 -9.14 -9.39 -24.82
C SER A 106 -8.47 -8.91 -23.52
N ALA A 107 -9.17 -8.99 -22.40
CA ALA A 107 -8.65 -8.60 -21.09
C ALA A 107 -7.62 -9.60 -20.55
N LYS A 108 -7.80 -10.92 -20.80
CA LYS A 108 -6.81 -11.95 -20.45
C LYS A 108 -5.52 -11.77 -21.26
N GLU A 109 -5.63 -11.55 -22.57
CA GLU A 109 -4.50 -11.29 -23.47
C GLU A 109 -3.77 -10.00 -23.10
N ALA A 110 -4.50 -8.92 -22.79
CA ALA A 110 -3.91 -7.68 -22.31
C ALA A 110 -3.10 -7.88 -21.02
N ARG A 111 -3.61 -8.67 -20.06
CA ARG A 111 -2.89 -9.02 -18.83
C ARG A 111 -1.66 -9.87 -19.09
N LYS A 112 -1.72 -10.83 -20.03
CA LYS A 112 -0.57 -11.65 -20.41
C LYS A 112 0.55 -10.78 -20.98
N ARG A 113 0.23 -9.93 -21.96
CA ARG A 113 1.20 -9.00 -22.55
C ARG A 113 1.73 -7.97 -21.56
N GLN A 114 0.90 -7.50 -20.61
CA GLN A 114 1.37 -6.65 -19.52
C GLN A 114 2.44 -7.35 -18.67
N LYS A 115 2.22 -8.63 -18.31
CA LYS A 115 3.21 -9.40 -17.54
C LYS A 115 4.51 -9.57 -18.32
N GLU A 116 4.42 -9.89 -19.61
CA GLU A 116 5.59 -10.03 -20.49
C GLU A 116 6.35 -8.71 -20.65
N LEU A 117 5.66 -7.59 -20.89
CA LEU A 117 6.26 -6.26 -20.95
C LEU A 117 6.98 -5.93 -19.64
N PHE A 118 6.32 -6.14 -18.50
CA PHE A 118 6.92 -5.87 -17.20
C PHE A 118 8.10 -6.80 -16.88
N ALA A 119 8.06 -8.06 -17.33
CA ALA A 119 9.17 -8.99 -17.20
C ALA A 119 10.37 -8.53 -18.05
N LYS A 120 10.16 -8.16 -19.32
CA LYS A 120 11.19 -7.63 -20.22
C LYS A 120 11.85 -6.37 -19.66
N ASN A 121 11.09 -5.50 -19.00
CA ASN A 121 11.61 -4.29 -18.39
C ASN A 121 12.13 -4.47 -16.94
N GLY A 122 12.17 -5.70 -16.40
CA GLY A 122 12.66 -6.02 -15.05
C GLY A 122 11.77 -5.56 -13.89
N VAL A 123 10.53 -5.16 -14.19
CA VAL A 123 9.57 -4.53 -13.26
C VAL A 123 8.36 -5.41 -12.99
N GLN A 124 8.59 -6.70 -12.74
CA GLN A 124 7.52 -7.64 -12.40
C GLN A 124 6.69 -7.15 -11.20
N LEU A 125 5.37 -7.39 -11.23
CA LEU A 125 4.44 -6.99 -10.17
C LEU A 125 4.73 -7.68 -8.83
N TRP A 126 5.15 -8.95 -8.85
CA TRP A 126 5.42 -9.72 -7.63
C TRP A 126 6.51 -9.07 -6.77
N LYS A 127 7.48 -8.39 -7.40
CA LYS A 127 8.55 -7.69 -6.71
C LYS A 127 8.07 -6.46 -5.92
N ASN A 128 6.84 -5.97 -6.16
CA ASN A 128 6.23 -4.92 -5.33
C ASN A 128 5.83 -5.46 -3.95
N PHE A 129 5.64 -6.76 -3.78
CA PHE A 129 5.26 -7.38 -2.50
C PHE A 129 6.46 -7.61 -1.57
N ILE A 130 7.69 -7.37 -2.04
CA ILE A 130 8.91 -7.52 -1.23
C ILE A 130 8.87 -6.56 -0.04
N LEU A 131 8.53 -5.28 -0.23
CA LEU A 131 8.49 -4.34 0.90
C LEU A 131 7.48 -4.77 1.99
N PRO A 132 6.19 -5.04 1.67
CA PRO A 132 5.26 -5.59 2.66
C PRO A 132 5.73 -6.90 3.30
N ALA A 133 6.37 -7.79 2.53
CA ALA A 133 6.88 -9.06 3.05
C ALA A 133 8.01 -8.89 4.09
N PHE A 134 8.76 -7.78 4.05
CA PHE A 134 9.71 -7.43 5.11
C PHE A 134 9.09 -6.56 6.20
N GLN A 135 8.21 -5.62 5.83
CA GLN A 135 7.61 -4.65 6.73
C GLN A 135 6.62 -5.29 7.71
N VAL A 136 5.78 -6.21 7.26
CA VAL A 136 4.75 -6.85 8.11
C VAL A 136 5.38 -7.75 9.17
N PRO A 137 6.31 -8.68 8.86
CA PRO A 137 6.96 -9.48 9.89
C PRO A 137 7.76 -8.64 10.87
N LEU A 138 8.51 -7.64 10.39
CA LEU A 138 9.23 -6.72 11.27
C LEU A 138 8.27 -6.00 12.22
N TRP A 139 7.12 -5.56 11.72
CA TRP A 139 6.12 -4.91 12.55
C TRP A 139 5.50 -5.85 13.60
N ILE A 140 5.23 -7.11 13.25
CA ILE A 140 4.73 -8.14 14.17
C ILE A 140 5.78 -8.45 15.24
N MET A 141 7.03 -8.69 14.86
CA MET A 141 8.13 -9.02 15.78
C MET A 141 8.35 -7.90 16.79
N MET A 142 8.36 -6.66 16.33
CA MET A 142 8.48 -5.49 17.21
C MET A 142 7.26 -5.31 18.12
N SER A 143 6.05 -5.59 17.64
CA SER A 143 4.84 -5.52 18.46
C SER A 143 4.84 -6.58 19.56
N ILE A 144 5.23 -7.82 19.24
CA ILE A 144 5.39 -8.89 20.24
C ILE A 144 6.51 -8.53 21.23
N THR A 145 7.62 -7.98 20.73
CA THR A 145 8.73 -7.56 21.61
C THR A 145 8.28 -6.49 22.61
N MET A 146 7.57 -5.46 22.17
CA MET A 146 7.06 -4.41 23.07
C MET A 146 6.00 -4.95 24.04
N ARG A 147 5.13 -5.85 23.55
CA ARG A 147 4.16 -6.54 24.39
C ARG A 147 4.83 -7.34 25.51
N ASP A 148 5.83 -8.13 25.16
CA ASP A 148 6.53 -9.01 26.11
C ASP A 148 7.37 -8.17 27.09
N LEU A 149 7.99 -7.07 26.63
CA LEU A 149 8.68 -6.11 27.51
C LEU A 149 7.76 -5.50 28.57
N SER A 150 6.54 -5.12 28.19
CA SER A 150 5.52 -4.62 29.12
C SER A 150 4.85 -5.70 29.96
N GLY A 151 5.17 -6.98 29.74
CA GLY A 151 4.54 -8.09 30.45
C GLY A 151 3.07 -8.33 30.09
N TRP A 152 2.56 -7.77 28.99
CA TRP A 152 1.15 -7.89 28.57
C TRP A 152 0.90 -9.25 27.90
N SER A 153 1.03 -10.34 28.68
CA SER A 153 0.83 -11.72 28.20
C SER A 153 -0.59 -12.22 28.46
N SER A 154 -1.22 -11.79 29.54
CA SER A 154 -2.56 -12.21 29.96
C SER A 154 -3.47 -11.00 30.08
N TRP A 155 -4.77 -11.21 29.85
CA TRP A 155 -5.78 -10.18 30.14
C TRP A 155 -5.92 -9.92 31.65
N ASP A 156 -5.50 -10.89 32.47
CA ASP A 156 -5.42 -10.74 33.91
C ASP A 156 -4.17 -9.94 34.30
N ASN A 157 -4.39 -8.72 34.82
CA ASN A 157 -3.33 -7.79 35.22
C ASN A 157 -2.47 -8.31 36.37
N THR A 158 -2.94 -9.30 37.13
CA THR A 158 -2.22 -9.81 38.32
C THR A 158 -0.89 -10.49 38.00
N HIS A 159 -0.73 -11.01 36.77
CA HIS A 159 0.47 -11.73 36.34
C HIS A 159 1.36 -10.94 35.37
N ASN A 160 0.96 -9.71 35.01
CA ASN A 160 1.67 -8.91 34.02
C ASN A 160 2.80 -8.14 34.71
N LYS A 161 4.02 -8.69 34.67
CA LYS A 161 5.23 -8.02 35.16
C LYS A 161 6.11 -7.62 33.99
N ALA A 162 6.50 -6.34 33.94
CA ALA A 162 7.45 -5.85 32.96
C ALA A 162 8.78 -6.60 33.09
N LEU A 163 9.39 -6.94 31.95
CA LEU A 163 10.69 -7.63 31.93
C LEU A 163 11.82 -6.75 32.45
N ASP A 164 11.67 -5.43 32.33
CA ASP A 164 12.57 -4.42 32.88
C ASP A 164 11.79 -3.49 33.83
N PRO A 165 12.15 -3.42 35.12
CA PRO A 165 11.50 -2.54 36.09
C PRO A 165 11.58 -1.05 35.73
N SER A 166 12.55 -0.62 34.92
CA SER A 166 12.65 0.79 34.50
C SER A 166 11.47 1.26 33.66
N LEU A 167 10.70 0.35 33.02
CA LEU A 167 9.48 0.71 32.28
C LEU A 167 8.41 1.38 33.16
N TYR A 168 8.41 1.14 34.48
CA TYR A 168 7.43 1.72 35.40
C TYR A 168 7.70 3.20 35.70
N GLU A 169 8.95 3.65 35.57
CA GLU A 169 9.38 4.98 36.01
C GLU A 169 9.87 5.88 34.86
N GLU A 170 10.30 5.29 33.74
CA GLU A 170 10.90 6.03 32.62
C GLU A 170 9.89 6.50 31.54
N GLY A 171 8.66 6.77 31.93
CA GLY A 171 7.74 7.54 31.12
C GLY A 171 7.98 9.05 31.20
N ILE A 172 7.09 9.83 30.59
CA ILE A 172 7.11 11.28 30.68
C ILE A 172 5.69 11.83 30.76
N LEU A 173 5.52 13.03 31.33
CA LEU A 173 4.25 13.75 31.43
C LEU A 173 3.17 12.93 32.17
N TRP A 174 2.10 12.53 31.48
CA TRP A 174 0.96 11.82 32.06
C TRP A 174 1.08 10.28 31.96
N PHE A 175 2.13 9.78 31.32
CA PHE A 175 2.32 8.35 31.06
C PHE A 175 3.64 7.86 31.66
N GLN A 176 3.84 8.10 32.97
CA GLN A 176 5.05 7.72 33.70
C GLN A 176 5.32 6.21 33.65
N ASP A 177 4.27 5.40 33.78
CA ASP A 177 4.35 3.95 33.67
C ASP A 177 4.01 3.51 32.24
N LEU A 178 5.00 2.97 31.53
CA LEU A 178 4.86 2.51 30.15
C LEU A 178 4.29 1.09 30.03
N SER A 179 4.17 0.37 31.14
CA SER A 179 3.65 -1.00 31.19
C SER A 179 2.11 -1.05 31.22
N ILE A 180 1.45 0.04 31.63
CA ILE A 180 -0.01 0.16 31.68
C ILE A 180 -0.55 0.82 30.41
N ALA A 181 -1.87 0.69 30.20
CA ALA A 181 -2.56 1.42 29.13
C ALA A 181 -2.60 2.92 29.43
N ASP A 182 -2.63 3.75 28.37
CA ASP A 182 -2.67 5.21 28.50
C ASP A 182 -3.90 5.68 29.30
N PRO A 183 -3.71 6.26 30.50
CA PRO A 183 -4.81 6.69 31.37
C PRO A 183 -5.69 7.77 30.74
N MET A 184 -5.12 8.62 29.88
CA MET A 184 -5.81 9.74 29.25
C MET A 184 -6.36 9.39 27.86
N HIS A 185 -6.11 8.18 27.37
CA HIS A 185 -6.49 7.71 26.03
C HIS A 185 -6.08 8.65 24.88
N VAL A 186 -5.00 9.40 25.05
CA VAL A 186 -4.42 10.30 24.05
C VAL A 186 -3.70 9.50 22.95
N PHE A 187 -2.99 8.43 23.31
CA PHE A 187 -2.26 7.59 22.35
C PHE A 187 -3.15 6.93 21.29
N PRO A 188 -4.29 6.29 21.64
CA PRO A 188 -5.23 5.79 20.63
C PRO A 188 -5.67 6.86 19.63
N VAL A 189 -5.97 8.08 20.10
CA VAL A 189 -6.40 9.19 19.24
C VAL A 189 -5.27 9.63 18.30
N ILE A 190 -4.06 9.84 18.83
CA ILE A 190 -2.88 10.20 18.02
C ILE A 190 -2.58 9.09 16.99
N LEU A 191 -2.64 7.83 17.40
CA LEU A 191 -2.44 6.68 16.53
C LEU A 191 -3.49 6.65 15.41
N GLY A 192 -4.76 6.87 15.75
CA GLY A 192 -5.86 6.94 14.78
C GLY A 192 -5.64 8.05 13.76
N ILE A 193 -5.35 9.27 14.21
CA ILE A 193 -5.11 10.43 13.33
C ILE A 193 -3.91 10.18 12.41
N THR A 194 -2.76 9.79 12.98
CA THR A 194 -1.53 9.56 12.20
C THR A 194 -1.68 8.43 11.18
N ALA A 195 -2.32 7.32 11.57
CA ALA A 195 -2.59 6.21 10.67
C ALA A 195 -3.58 6.60 9.55
N LEU A 196 -4.66 7.33 9.87
CA LEU A 196 -5.62 7.81 8.87
C LEU A 196 -4.95 8.76 7.87
N CYS A 197 -4.14 9.72 8.35
CA CYS A 197 -3.37 10.60 7.49
C CYS A 197 -2.43 9.82 6.56
N ASN A 198 -1.74 8.81 7.08
CA ASN A 198 -0.82 7.97 6.31
C ASN A 198 -1.54 7.16 5.21
N ILE A 199 -2.68 6.55 5.54
CA ILE A 199 -3.48 5.81 4.56
C ILE A 199 -4.08 6.74 3.51
N GLU A 200 -4.66 7.87 3.91
CA GLU A 200 -5.24 8.82 2.97
C GLU A 200 -4.17 9.38 2.02
N TRP A 201 -2.97 9.61 2.54
CA TRP A 201 -1.81 9.99 1.73
C TRP A 201 -1.49 8.92 0.69
N THR A 202 -1.41 7.65 1.10
CA THR A 202 -1.09 6.51 0.23
C THR A 202 -2.16 6.27 -0.83
N LEU A 203 -3.45 6.32 -0.44
CA LEU A 203 -4.58 6.19 -1.37
C LEU A 203 -4.56 7.32 -2.39
N LYS A 204 -4.24 8.55 -1.99
CA LYS A 204 -4.09 9.67 -2.92
C LYS A 204 -2.94 9.48 -3.89
N THR A 205 -1.80 8.94 -3.44
CA THR A 205 -0.68 8.58 -4.34
C THR A 205 -1.15 7.58 -5.40
N LEU A 206 -1.91 6.57 -4.99
CA LEU A 206 -2.44 5.56 -5.91
C LEU A 206 -3.45 6.16 -6.90
N GLU A 207 -4.31 7.09 -6.46
CA GLU A 207 -5.22 7.81 -7.35
C GLU A 207 -4.48 8.63 -8.41
N LEU A 208 -3.40 9.32 -8.03
CA LEU A 208 -2.57 10.10 -8.97
C LEU A 208 -1.85 9.22 -10.01
N SER A 209 -1.53 7.97 -9.64
CA SER A 209 -0.95 6.98 -10.56
C SER A 209 -1.97 6.44 -11.58
N ARG A 210 -3.28 6.67 -11.40
CA ARG A 210 -4.31 6.23 -12.34
C ARG A 210 -4.41 7.20 -13.52
N LEU A 211 -4.21 6.67 -14.73
CA LEU A 211 -4.40 7.43 -15.98
C LEU A 211 -5.89 7.65 -16.28
N THR A 212 -6.72 6.66 -15.97
CA THR A 212 -8.17 6.71 -16.26
C THR A 212 -8.91 7.51 -15.19
N LYS A 213 -9.76 8.45 -15.62
CA LYS A 213 -10.67 9.18 -14.73
C LYS A 213 -11.58 8.18 -14.02
N LYS A 214 -11.60 8.22 -12.69
CA LYS A 214 -12.54 7.46 -11.86
C LYS A 214 -13.95 7.97 -12.16
N LEU A 215 -14.87 7.06 -12.45
CA LEU A 215 -16.30 7.37 -12.53
C LEU A 215 -16.82 7.54 -11.10
N LYS A 216 -17.53 8.64 -10.83
CA LYS A 216 -17.94 9.07 -9.47
C LYS A 216 -18.79 8.03 -8.70
N PHE A 217 -19.34 7.01 -9.38
CA PHE A 217 -20.28 6.06 -8.79
C PHE A 217 -19.94 4.58 -9.01
N ARG A 218 -18.70 4.25 -9.42
CA ARG A 218 -18.27 2.86 -9.51
C ARG A 218 -17.25 2.56 -8.41
N PRO A 219 -17.64 1.88 -7.31
CA PRO A 219 -16.67 1.45 -6.32
C PRO A 219 -15.66 0.54 -6.99
N THR A 220 -14.38 0.89 -6.88
CA THR A 220 -13.29 0.07 -7.41
C THR A 220 -12.70 -0.77 -6.29
N LEU A 221 -12.03 -1.87 -6.63
CA LEU A 221 -11.35 -2.73 -5.64
C LEU A 221 -10.39 -1.93 -4.74
N THR A 222 -9.79 -0.84 -5.25
CA THR A 222 -8.94 0.05 -4.47
C THR A 222 -9.73 0.89 -3.45
N ASP A 223 -10.99 1.23 -3.75
CA ASP A 223 -11.85 1.99 -2.84
C ASP A 223 -12.39 1.09 -1.72
N ALA A 224 -12.82 -0.12 -2.08
CA ALA A 224 -13.23 -1.13 -1.10
C ALA A 224 -12.05 -1.49 -0.17
N PHE A 225 -10.85 -1.71 -0.73
CA PHE A 225 -9.64 -1.92 0.06
C PHE A 225 -9.30 -0.69 0.93
N GLY A 226 -9.39 0.52 0.37
CA GLY A 226 -9.17 1.75 1.14
C GLY A 226 -10.12 1.87 2.33
N ASN A 227 -11.42 1.64 2.12
CA ASN A 227 -12.41 1.65 3.20
C ASN A 227 -12.18 0.54 4.22
N LEU A 228 -11.84 -0.67 3.78
CA LEU A 228 -11.49 -1.78 4.67
C LEU A 228 -10.29 -1.41 5.56
N THR A 229 -9.22 -0.86 4.98
CA THR A 229 -8.05 -0.44 5.75
C THR A 229 -8.35 0.68 6.76
N LYS A 230 -9.28 1.60 6.44
CA LYS A 230 -9.75 2.63 7.38
C LYS A 230 -10.54 2.01 8.54
N MET A 231 -11.41 1.05 8.27
CA MET A 231 -12.12 0.30 9.33
C MET A 231 -11.14 -0.49 10.21
N SER A 232 -10.10 -1.10 9.61
CA SER A 232 -9.03 -1.76 10.36
C SER A 232 -8.27 -0.81 11.28
N ILE A 233 -8.06 0.46 10.89
CA ILE A 233 -7.46 1.46 11.79
C ILE A 233 -8.37 1.74 12.99
N VAL A 234 -9.67 1.93 12.77
CA VAL A 234 -10.61 2.19 13.88
C VAL A 234 -10.63 1.00 14.85
N PHE A 235 -10.60 -0.22 14.32
CA PHE A 235 -10.48 -1.43 15.14
C PHE A 235 -9.14 -1.48 15.91
N MET A 236 -8.04 -1.12 15.25
CA MET A 236 -6.72 -1.04 15.88
C MET A 236 -6.68 0.02 17.00
N MET A 237 -7.36 1.14 16.80
CA MET A 237 -7.50 2.20 17.80
C MET A 237 -8.27 1.70 19.04
N ALA A 238 -9.29 0.85 18.86
CA ALA A 238 -9.99 0.22 19.98
C ALA A 238 -9.09 -0.76 20.75
N ILE A 239 -8.28 -1.57 20.07
CA ILE A 239 -7.28 -2.45 20.73
C ILE A 239 -6.26 -1.59 21.50
N SER A 240 -5.87 -0.45 20.94
CA SER A 240 -4.93 0.48 21.56
C SER A 240 -5.40 1.04 22.90
N LEU A 241 -6.70 1.00 23.23
CA LEU A 241 -7.22 1.45 24.53
C LEU A 241 -6.79 0.55 25.68
N HIS A 242 -6.55 -0.73 25.41
CA HIS A 242 -6.13 -1.73 26.40
C HIS A 242 -4.67 -2.15 26.24
N ALA A 243 -4.01 -1.66 25.20
CA ALA A 243 -2.62 -1.96 24.94
C ALA A 243 -1.69 -1.13 25.84
N PRO A 244 -0.55 -1.68 26.27
CA PRO A 244 0.42 -0.95 27.07
C PRO A 244 0.99 0.26 26.33
N ALA A 245 1.29 1.33 27.05
CA ALA A 245 1.80 2.59 26.51
C ALA A 245 3.06 2.39 25.64
N ALA A 246 4.00 1.53 26.06
CA ALA A 246 5.19 1.21 25.25
C ALA A 246 4.84 0.71 23.83
N LEU A 247 3.85 -0.19 23.73
CA LEU A 247 3.39 -0.75 22.46
C LEU A 247 2.69 0.31 21.60
N THR A 248 1.88 1.16 22.20
CA THR A 248 1.15 2.21 21.48
C THR A 248 2.10 3.32 20.99
N ILE A 249 3.12 3.70 21.78
CA ILE A 249 4.21 4.60 21.37
C ILE A 249 4.96 4.02 20.16
N TYR A 250 5.28 2.72 20.19
CA TYR A 250 5.89 2.05 19.05
C TYR A 250 5.00 2.13 17.79
N TRP A 251 3.70 1.86 17.93
CA TRP A 251 2.77 1.95 16.80
C TRP A 251 2.67 3.37 16.25
N ILE A 252 2.56 4.39 17.10
CA ILE A 252 2.55 5.80 16.71
C ILE A 252 3.85 6.13 15.95
N SER A 253 4.99 5.75 16.51
CA SER A 253 6.31 5.99 15.91
C SER A 253 6.43 5.33 14.53
N SER A 254 5.94 4.10 14.39
CA SER A 254 5.92 3.36 13.13
C SER A 254 4.99 4.02 12.10
N GLN A 255 3.82 4.53 12.50
CA GLN A 255 2.90 5.24 11.60
C GLN A 255 3.46 6.61 11.20
N LEU A 256 4.07 7.34 12.13
CA LEU A 256 4.70 8.63 11.88
C LEU A 256 5.86 8.49 10.89
N TYR A 257 6.76 7.52 11.11
CA TYR A 257 7.83 7.20 10.16
C TYR A 257 7.26 6.87 8.78
N SER A 258 6.20 6.06 8.72
CA SER A 258 5.58 5.66 7.45
C SER A 258 4.99 6.86 6.71
N LEU A 259 4.33 7.78 7.42
CA LEU A 259 3.82 9.03 6.86
C LEU A 259 4.97 9.88 6.32
N LEU A 260 6.03 10.10 7.12
CA LEU A 260 7.19 10.88 6.73
C LEU A 260 7.89 10.28 5.50
N GLN A 261 8.10 8.97 5.50
CA GLN A 261 8.66 8.23 4.36
C GLN A 261 7.80 8.45 3.11
N ASN A 262 6.47 8.32 3.22
CA ASN A 262 5.57 8.49 2.09
C ASN A 262 5.55 9.92 1.54
N VAL A 263 5.63 10.92 2.42
CA VAL A 263 5.76 12.33 2.04
C VAL A 263 7.09 12.57 1.33
N MET A 264 8.20 12.14 1.94
CA MET A 264 9.54 12.30 1.37
C MET A 264 9.67 11.61 0.00
N MET A 265 9.12 10.40 -0.14
CA MET A 265 9.15 9.64 -1.39
C MET A 265 8.28 10.25 -2.49
N ASP A 266 7.19 10.95 -2.12
CA ASP A 266 6.38 11.70 -3.07
C ASP A 266 7.06 12.98 -3.53
N LEU A 267 7.83 13.64 -2.65
CA LEU A 267 8.60 14.84 -2.99
C LEU A 267 9.85 14.51 -3.83
N MET A 268 10.64 13.51 -3.42
CA MET A 268 11.90 13.15 -4.08
C MET A 268 11.72 12.26 -5.30
N LEU A 269 10.74 11.34 -5.28
CA LEU A 269 10.54 10.31 -6.31
C LEU A 269 9.06 10.20 -6.72
N PRO A 270 8.45 11.20 -7.36
CA PRO A 270 7.03 11.18 -7.73
C PRO A 270 6.68 10.01 -8.69
N ILE A 271 5.52 9.36 -8.50
CA ILE A 271 5.06 8.22 -9.36
C ILE A 271 4.39 8.68 -10.66
N SER A 272 3.77 9.86 -10.67
CA SER A 272 2.92 10.30 -11.78
C SER A 272 3.74 10.88 -12.94
N PHE A 273 3.48 10.37 -14.14
CA PHE A 273 3.80 11.07 -15.40
C PHE A 273 2.67 12.07 -15.77
N THR A 274 1.53 12.01 -15.11
CA THR A 274 0.45 12.96 -15.35
C THR A 274 0.85 14.35 -14.82
N PRO A 275 0.40 15.45 -15.46
CA PRO A 275 0.63 16.80 -14.94
C PRO A 275 -0.11 17.07 -13.61
N LYS A 276 -0.87 16.09 -13.11
CA LYS A 276 -1.53 16.15 -11.81
C LYS A 276 -0.50 16.01 -10.70
N LYS A 277 0.01 17.15 -10.23
CA LYS A 277 0.80 17.23 -9.01
C LYS A 277 -0.12 17.15 -7.79
N ARG A 278 0.34 16.49 -6.72
CA ARG A 278 -0.32 16.47 -5.41
C ARG A 278 -0.45 17.89 -4.85
N ILE A 279 0.69 18.59 -4.83
CA ILE A 279 0.79 20.00 -4.45
C ILE A 279 0.95 20.77 -5.75
N ASN A 280 -0.14 21.37 -6.23
CA ASN A 280 -0.07 22.25 -7.38
C ASN A 280 0.13 23.69 -6.87
N TYR A 281 1.38 24.08 -6.58
CA TYR A 281 1.71 25.44 -6.14
C TYR A 281 1.11 26.51 -7.06
N ALA A 282 1.03 26.26 -8.37
CA ALA A 282 0.44 27.18 -9.34
C ALA A 282 -1.08 27.36 -9.16
N LYS A 283 -1.78 26.40 -8.56
CA LYS A 283 -3.23 26.49 -8.26
C LYS A 283 -3.51 27.01 -6.83
N ILE A 284 -2.50 27.09 -5.98
CA ILE A 284 -2.61 27.72 -4.65
C ILE A 284 -2.64 29.24 -4.80
N LYS A 285 -2.03 29.78 -5.88
CA LYS A 285 -2.29 31.15 -6.30
C LYS A 285 -3.75 31.21 -6.75
N ASN A 286 -4.62 31.64 -5.84
CA ASN A 286 -6.01 31.92 -6.15
C ASN A 286 -6.02 32.96 -7.28
N ASP A 287 -6.77 32.73 -8.36
CA ASP A 287 -6.93 33.72 -9.43
C ASP A 287 -7.52 35.04 -8.88
N ASN A 288 -8.16 34.99 -7.70
CA ASN A 288 -8.69 36.15 -6.97
C ASN A 288 -7.77 36.64 -5.82
N ALA A 289 -6.49 36.26 -5.76
CA ALA A 289 -5.58 36.75 -4.72
C ALA A 289 -5.22 38.22 -4.98
N VAL A 290 -5.61 39.11 -4.06
CA VAL A 290 -5.20 40.53 -4.06
C VAL A 290 -3.71 40.60 -3.70
N ASN A 291 -2.92 41.31 -4.51
CA ASN A 291 -1.50 41.57 -4.21
C ASN A 291 -1.40 42.44 -2.95
N VAL A 292 -0.66 42.01 -1.93
CA VAL A 292 -0.50 42.72 -0.64
C VAL A 292 0.79 43.55 -0.59
N ILE A 293 1.58 43.57 -1.67
CA ILE A 293 2.75 44.45 -1.79
C ILE A 293 2.58 45.23 -3.09
N ASN A 294 2.47 46.55 -2.94
CA ASN A 294 2.45 47.52 -4.04
C ASN A 294 3.82 47.63 -4.70
#